data_AF-A0A0F9BGA6-F1
#
_entry.id   AF-A0A0F9BGA6-F1
#
_cell.length_a   1.000
_cell.length_b   1.000
_cell.length_c   1.000
_cell.angle_alpha   90.00
_cell.angle_beta   90.00
_cell.angle_gamma   90.00
#
_symmetry.space_group_name_H-M   'P 1'
#
loop_
_entity.id
_entity.type
_entity.pdbx_description
1 polymer ?
#
loop_
_entity_poly.entity_id
_entity_poly.type
_entity_poly.pdbx_seq_one_letter_code
_entity_poly.pdbx_strand_id
1 'polypeptide(L)'
;MARARMTMRAELERNTAAATDPHGHPVAPNFTPLATLPCWVWSRQAREVIDGDKTAVIEDLRALFPAGADVAEGDEIARVTDRRGVVLFAGRLRVDAAPQRKVRHLEAALKRVA
;
A
#
# COMPACT_ATOMS: atom_id res chain seq x y z
N MET A 1 -16.53 -16.11 -0.68
CA MET A 1 -15.32 -16.29 -1.50
C MET A 1 -14.54 -14.97 -1.62
N ALA A 2 -13.73 -14.60 -0.63
CA ALA A 2 -12.86 -13.41 -0.73
C ALA A 2 -11.45 -13.76 -1.25
N ARG A 3 -10.91 -14.92 -0.85
CA ARG A 3 -9.59 -15.41 -1.29
C ARG A 3 -9.47 -15.65 -2.80
N ALA A 4 -10.56 -16.05 -3.47
CA ALA A 4 -10.53 -16.33 -4.91
C ALA A 4 -10.24 -15.09 -5.77
N ARG A 5 -10.48 -13.88 -5.25
CA ARG A 5 -10.16 -12.61 -5.93
C ARG A 5 -8.73 -12.13 -5.68
N MET A 6 -7.99 -12.69 -4.72
CA MET A 6 -6.63 -12.25 -4.37
C MET A 6 -5.58 -12.87 -5.30
N THR A 7 -5.60 -12.47 -6.57
CA THR A 7 -4.74 -13.01 -7.64
C THR A 7 -3.37 -12.35 -7.71
N MET A 8 -3.17 -11.22 -7.03
CA MET A 8 -1.93 -10.44 -7.02
C MET A 8 -1.05 -10.77 -5.81
N ARG A 9 0.17 -10.24 -5.80
CA ARG A 9 1.14 -10.33 -4.71
C ARG A 9 1.67 -8.94 -4.39
N ALA A 10 1.56 -8.54 -3.12
CA ALA A 10 2.10 -7.29 -2.62
C ALA A 10 3.30 -7.57 -1.73
N GLU A 11 4.40 -6.89 -1.98
CA GLU A 11 5.58 -6.93 -1.11
C GLU A 11 5.52 -5.81 -0.11
N LEU A 12 5.18 -6.18 1.11
CA LEU A 12 4.97 -5.26 2.21
C LEU A 12 6.29 -5.03 2.96
N GLU A 13 6.57 -3.78 3.25
CA GLU A 13 7.69 -3.30 4.03
C GLU A 13 7.16 -2.43 5.17
N ARG A 14 7.83 -2.49 6.32
CA ARG A 14 7.48 -1.70 7.51
C ARG A 14 8.65 -0.81 7.89
N ASN A 15 8.35 0.44 8.24
CA ASN A 15 9.36 1.35 8.76
C ASN A 15 9.81 0.89 10.16
N THR A 16 11.10 0.66 10.32
CA THR A 16 11.75 0.25 11.58
C THR A 16 12.54 1.39 12.24
N ALA A 17 12.67 2.53 11.56
CA ALA A 17 13.28 3.71 12.12
C ALA A 17 12.29 4.36 13.11
N ALA A 18 12.42 3.97 14.39
CA ALA A 18 11.68 4.55 15.50
C ALA A 18 12.57 5.44 16.41
N ALA A 19 13.81 5.68 16.00
CA ALA A 19 14.77 6.43 16.78
C ALA A 19 14.81 7.92 16.39
N THR A 20 15.15 8.73 17.37
CA THR A 20 15.56 10.12 17.19
C THR A 20 17.10 10.14 17.17
N ASP A 21 17.70 10.99 16.35
CA ASP A 21 19.15 11.18 16.36
C ASP A 21 19.60 11.84 17.68
N PRO A 22 20.92 11.90 17.96
CA PRO A 22 21.44 12.55 19.18
C PRO A 22 21.08 14.04 19.33
N HIS A 23 20.57 14.68 18.28
CA HIS A 23 20.17 16.09 18.24
C HIS A 23 18.65 16.28 18.30
N GLY A 24 17.86 15.22 18.46
CA GLY A 24 16.42 15.31 18.55
C GLY A 24 15.70 15.34 17.20
N HIS A 25 16.40 15.12 16.08
CA HIS A 25 15.79 15.03 14.76
C HIS A 25 15.27 13.62 14.46
N PRO A 26 14.14 13.48 13.73
CA PRO A 26 13.68 12.18 13.27
C PRO A 26 14.74 11.52 12.38
N VAL A 27 15.09 10.26 12.67
CA VAL A 27 15.95 9.48 11.79
C VAL A 27 15.19 9.19 10.49
N ALA A 28 15.93 9.13 9.38
CA ALA A 28 15.36 8.79 8.08
C ALA A 28 14.61 7.45 8.16
N PRO A 29 13.43 7.32 7.51
CA PRO A 29 12.67 6.08 7.47
C PRO A 29 13.53 4.93 6.96
N ASN A 30 13.47 3.78 7.64
CA ASN A 30 14.16 2.57 7.25
C ASN A 30 13.12 1.46 7.02
N PHE A 31 12.73 1.27 5.77
CA PHE A 31 11.76 0.26 5.39
C PHE A 31 12.44 -1.10 5.21
N THR A 32 12.00 -2.07 6.00
CA THR A 32 12.48 -3.45 5.90
C THR A 32 11.38 -4.36 5.36
N PRO A 33 11.69 -5.33 4.47
CA PRO A 33 10.72 -6.30 3.99
C PRO A 33 10.08 -7.09 5.14
N LEU A 34 8.75 -7.09 5.17
CA LEU A 34 7.96 -7.80 6.17
C LEU A 34 7.45 -9.13 5.59
N ALA A 35 6.71 -9.07 4.48
CA ALA A 35 6.13 -10.26 3.85
C ALA A 35 5.65 -10.01 2.41
N THR A 36 5.63 -11.07 1.59
CA THR A 36 4.88 -11.08 0.34
C THR A 36 3.49 -11.66 0.57
N LEU A 37 2.46 -10.82 0.46
CA LEU A 37 1.08 -11.18 0.77
C LEU A 37 0.24 -11.37 -0.49
N PRO A 38 -0.68 -12.35 -0.52
CA PRO A 38 -1.70 -12.40 -1.56
C PRO A 38 -2.63 -11.20 -1.43
N CYS A 39 -2.91 -10.51 -2.53
CA CYS A 39 -3.75 -9.32 -2.49
C CYS A 39 -4.59 -9.16 -3.76
N TRP A 40 -5.47 -8.17 -3.74
CA TRP A 40 -6.13 -7.64 -4.93
C TRP A 40 -6.13 -6.13 -4.83
N VAL A 41 -5.48 -5.45 -5.76
CA VAL A 41 -5.36 -3.98 -5.79
C VAL A 41 -6.17 -3.43 -6.96
N TRP A 42 -6.91 -2.36 -6.74
CA TRP A 42 -7.71 -1.71 -7.78
C TRP A 42 -7.84 -0.21 -7.51
N SER A 43 -8.08 0.56 -8.57
CA SER A 43 -8.51 1.96 -8.46
C SER A 43 -10.03 2.00 -8.35
N ARG A 44 -10.54 2.65 -7.30
CA ARG A 44 -11.99 2.86 -7.11
C ARG A 44 -12.48 4.00 -7.99
N GLN A 45 -11.70 5.08 -8.08
CA GLN A 45 -11.95 6.26 -8.90
C GLN A 45 -10.61 6.84 -9.34
N ALA A 46 -10.49 7.16 -10.62
CA ALA A 46 -9.43 8.00 -11.16
C ALA A 46 -10.10 9.25 -11.71
N ARG A 47 -9.78 10.42 -11.13
CA ARG A 47 -10.21 11.71 -11.68
C ARG A 47 -9.01 12.62 -11.90
N GLU A 48 -9.00 13.24 -13.07
CA GLU A 48 -8.05 14.29 -13.40
C GLU A 48 -8.66 15.63 -13.01
N VAL A 49 -7.95 16.39 -12.18
CA VAL A 49 -8.34 17.75 -11.77
C VAL A 49 -7.31 18.70 -12.37
N ILE A 50 -7.78 19.58 -13.25
CA ILE A 50 -6.96 20.62 -13.86
C ILE A 50 -7.22 21.90 -13.06
N ASP A 51 -6.19 22.40 -12.38
CA ASP A 51 -6.18 23.67 -11.65
C ASP A 51 -5.18 24.62 -12.30
N GLY A 52 -5.67 25.45 -13.24
CA GLY A 52 -4.83 26.30 -14.07
C GLY A 52 -3.84 25.48 -14.91
N ASP A 53 -2.54 25.74 -14.76
CA ASP A 53 -1.45 25.02 -15.44
C ASP A 53 -1.03 23.71 -14.73
N LYS A 54 -1.73 23.30 -13.67
CA LYS A 54 -1.41 22.10 -12.89
C LYS A 54 -2.44 21.01 -13.12
N THR A 55 -1.96 19.85 -13.57
CA THR A 55 -2.76 18.62 -13.64
C THR A 55 -2.50 17.77 -12.40
N ALA A 56 -3.54 17.53 -11.60
CA ALA A 56 -3.50 16.63 -10.46
C ALA A 56 -4.34 15.38 -10.73
N VAL A 57 -3.74 14.20 -10.63
CA VAL A 57 -4.46 12.93 -10.71
C VAL A 57 -4.80 12.46 -9.29
N ILE A 58 -6.09 12.38 -8.98
CA ILE A 58 -6.57 11.80 -7.72
C ILE A 58 -6.98 10.36 -8.03
N GLU A 59 -6.17 9.42 -7.55
CA GLU A 59 -6.40 7.98 -7.67
C GLU A 59 -6.75 7.41 -6.28
N ASP A 60 -8.00 6.98 -6.07
CA ASP A 60 -8.40 6.26 -4.85
C ASP A 60 -8.06 4.78 -5.00
N LEU A 61 -6.82 4.42 -4.65
CA LEU A 61 -6.34 3.05 -4.69
C LEU A 61 -6.80 2.28 -3.44
N ARG A 62 -7.25 1.06 -3.66
CA ARG A 62 -7.71 0.14 -2.61
C ARG A 62 -7.05 -1.22 -2.77
N ALA A 63 -6.88 -1.91 -1.63
CA ALA A 63 -6.37 -3.26 -1.62
C ALA A 63 -7.16 -4.18 -0.67
N LEU A 64 -7.32 -5.44 -1.08
CA LEU A 64 -7.84 -6.52 -0.26
C LEU A 64 -6.69 -7.42 0.16
N PHE A 65 -6.62 -7.71 1.45
CA PHE A 65 -5.68 -8.67 2.04
C PHE A 65 -6.43 -9.77 2.81
N PRO A 66 -5.80 -10.93 3.07
CA PRO A 66 -6.35 -11.94 3.96
C PRO A 66 -6.73 -11.36 5.32
N ALA A 67 -7.81 -11.86 5.92
CA ALA A 67 -8.35 -11.33 7.19
C ALA A 67 -7.38 -11.35 8.39
N GLY A 68 -6.31 -12.15 8.32
CA GLY A 68 -5.26 -12.24 9.33
C GLY A 68 -3.88 -11.86 8.81
N ALA A 69 -3.81 -11.12 7.69
CA ALA A 69 -2.56 -10.56 7.24
C ALA A 69 -2.09 -9.46 8.22
N ASP A 70 -0.79 -9.44 8.52
CA ASP A 70 -0.18 -8.34 9.27
C ASP A 70 0.03 -7.16 8.31
N VAL A 71 -0.98 -6.29 8.25
CA VAL A 71 -0.95 -5.04 7.49
C VAL A 71 -1.37 -3.93 8.44
N ALA A 72 -0.54 -2.89 8.55
CA ALA A 72 -0.76 -1.76 9.41
C ALA A 72 -0.75 -0.44 8.62
N GLU A 73 -1.26 0.61 9.27
CA GLU A 73 -1.12 1.98 8.75
C GLU A 73 0.36 2.36 8.65
N GLY A 74 0.72 3.07 7.59
CA GLY A 74 2.10 3.50 7.35
C GLY A 74 3.01 2.43 6.76
N ASP A 75 2.57 1.17 6.65
CA ASP A 75 3.28 0.16 5.87
C ASP A 75 3.33 0.58 4.39
N GLU A 76 4.41 0.19 3.73
CA GLU A 76 4.62 0.47 2.31
C GLU A 76 4.66 -0.83 1.50
N ILE A 77 4.09 -0.77 0.30
CA ILE A 77 4.11 -1.83 -0.67
C ILE A 77 5.14 -1.44 -1.72
N ALA A 78 6.27 -2.15 -1.74
CA ALA A 78 7.37 -1.88 -2.64
C ALA A 78 7.01 -2.22 -4.09
N ARG A 79 6.29 -3.33 -4.30
CA ARG A 79 5.76 -3.74 -5.60
C ARG A 79 4.48 -4.54 -5.47
N VAL A 80 3.62 -4.39 -6.47
CA VAL A 80 2.44 -5.24 -6.68
C VAL A 80 2.63 -6.00 -7.98
N THR A 81 2.67 -7.33 -7.90
CA THR A 81 2.88 -8.21 -9.05
C THR A 81 1.71 -9.17 -9.25
N ASP A 82 1.58 -9.73 -10.44
CA ASP A 82 0.77 -10.92 -10.66
C ASP A 82 1.48 -12.18 -10.15
N ARG A 83 0.84 -13.35 -10.27
CA ARG A 83 1.44 -14.63 -9.87
C ARG A 83 2.67 -15.03 -10.69
N ARG A 84 2.88 -14.43 -11.86
CA ARG A 84 4.02 -14.67 -12.76
C ARG A 84 5.15 -13.66 -12.56
N GLY A 85 4.98 -12.69 -11.66
CA GLY A 85 5.98 -11.66 -11.34
C GLY A 85 5.88 -10.38 -12.19
N VAL A 86 4.85 -10.24 -13.02
CA VAL A 86 4.64 -9.01 -13.82
C VAL A 86 4.17 -7.89 -12.89
N VAL A 87 4.86 -6.76 -12.90
CA VAL A 87 4.48 -5.56 -12.12
C VAL A 87 3.18 -4.99 -12.68
N LEU A 88 2.17 -4.87 -11.82
CA LEU A 88 0.84 -4.36 -12.17
C LEU A 88 0.66 -2.88 -11.83
N PHE A 89 1.39 -2.40 -10.81
CA PHE A 89 1.37 -1.01 -10.38
C PHE A 89 2.80 -0.51 -10.29
N ALA A 90 3.12 0.55 -11.04
CA ALA A 90 4.41 1.20 -10.97
C ALA A 90 4.52 2.06 -9.72
N GLY A 91 5.69 2.06 -9.07
CA GLY A 91 5.97 2.86 -7.88
C GLY A 91 5.48 2.23 -6.57
N ARG A 92 5.88 2.87 -5.46
CA ARG A 92 5.56 2.41 -4.09
C ARG A 92 4.19 2.93 -3.67
N LEU A 93 3.46 2.10 -2.93
CA LEU A 93 2.15 2.46 -2.38
C LEU A 93 2.21 2.43 -0.85
N ARG A 94 1.68 3.42 -0.16
CA ARG A 94 1.57 3.44 1.30
C ARG A 94 0.14 3.11 1.74
N VAL A 95 0.01 2.36 2.82
CA VAL A 95 -1.25 2.20 3.54
C VAL A 95 -1.56 3.50 4.26
N ASP A 96 -2.60 4.19 3.84
CA ASP A 96 -2.89 5.56 4.30
C ASP A 96 -3.59 5.62 5.66
N ALA A 97 -4.40 4.60 5.98
CA ALA A 97 -5.14 4.49 7.23
C ALA A 97 -5.20 3.03 7.68
N ALA A 98 -5.43 2.82 8.98
CA ALA A 98 -5.62 1.49 9.56
C ALA A 98 -6.56 0.60 8.71
N PRO A 99 -6.12 -0.58 8.25
CA PRO A 99 -6.94 -1.45 7.40
C PRO A 99 -8.26 -1.83 8.08
N GLN A 100 -9.36 -1.70 7.34
CA GLN A 100 -10.67 -2.05 7.85
C GLN A 100 -10.87 -3.57 7.78
N ARG A 101 -11.07 -4.19 8.95
CA ARG A 101 -11.44 -5.60 9.01
C ARG A 101 -12.88 -5.81 8.56
N LYS A 102 -13.05 -6.64 7.53
CA LYS A 102 -14.33 -7.22 7.11
C LYS A 102 -14.36 -8.69 7.51
N VAL A 103 -15.53 -9.33 7.37
CA VAL A 103 -15.75 -10.72 7.80
C VAL A 103 -14.72 -11.71 7.22
N ARG A 104 -14.24 -11.48 5.98
CA ARG A 104 -13.39 -12.44 5.26
C ARG A 104 -12.07 -11.86 4.73
N HIS A 105 -11.81 -10.56 4.94
CA HIS A 105 -10.65 -9.87 4.40
C HIS A 105 -10.38 -8.58 5.18
N LEU A 106 -9.19 -8.03 5.00
CA LEU A 106 -8.86 -6.65 5.35
C LEU A 106 -8.96 -5.79 4.09
N GLU A 107 -9.51 -4.59 4.22
CA GLU A 107 -9.55 -3.59 3.16
C GLU A 107 -8.66 -2.41 3.56
N ALA A 108 -7.68 -2.07 2.72
CA ALA A 108 -6.74 -0.98 2.96
C ALA A 108 -6.95 0.14 1.93
N ALA A 109 -6.91 1.38 2.41
CA ALA A 109 -6.76 2.57 1.56
C ALA A 109 -5.27 2.73 1.22
N LEU A 110 -4.97 2.88 -0.08
CA LEU A 110 -3.61 3.04 -0.56
C LEU A 110 -3.43 4.42 -1.18
N LYS A 111 -2.22 4.95 -1.06
CA LYS A 111 -1.78 6.13 -1.80
C LYS A 111 -0.42 5.92 -2.40
N ARG A 112 -0.11 6.65 -3.47
CA ARG A 112 1.24 6.66 -4.05
C ARG A 112 2.19 7.42 -3.12
N VAL A 113 3.39 6.87 -2.94
CA VAL A 113 4.51 7.58 -2.33
C VAL A 113 5.21 8.34 -3.46
N ALA A 114 5.30 9.66 -3.33
CA ALA A 114 5.99 10.55 -4.26
C ALA A 114 7.47 10.65 -3.91
#